data_AF-A0A520IP70-F1
#
_entry.id   AF-A0A520IP70-F1
#
_cell.length_a   1.000
_cell.length_b   1.000
_cell.length_c   1.000
_cell.angle_alpha   90.00
_cell.angle_beta   90.00
_cell.angle_gamma   90.00
#
_symmetry.space_group_name_H-M   'P 1'
#
loop_
_entity.id
_entity.type
_entity.pdbx_description
1 polymer ?
#
loop_
_entity_poly.entity_id
_entity_poly.type
_entity_poly.pdbx_seq_one_letter_code
_entity_poly.pdbx_strand_id
1 'polypeptide(L)'
;PFMAKLDFGTLRRGRSKRLGWLDRHNLLGIVTLAWASVVGVTGTINTFVVPITGIWKANGLAEIIASEARTPLPAQRASVQAALDAVQREAPEMKPQFIAFPGVVFSSHHHYAVFLRGATPLTSKMLLPGFVDAATGRLDAVVPMPWYMQAMLLAQPLHFGNYGGLAMKIIWAIFDILTIIVLGSGLYLWLRRRGGPSDQRVREVVMAGEIA
;
A
#
# COMPACT_ATOMS: atom_id res chain seq x y z
N PRO A 1 -18.03 12.63 26.54
CA PRO A 1 -17.07 12.81 25.43
C PRO A 1 -16.79 14.31 25.16
N PHE A 2 -15.59 14.80 25.54
CA PHE A 2 -15.30 16.25 25.66
C PHE A 2 -15.10 17.02 24.34
N MET A 3 -15.17 16.35 23.17
CA MET A 3 -14.96 16.94 21.83
C MET A 3 -16.15 16.73 20.86
N ALA A 4 -17.17 15.95 21.23
CA ALA A 4 -18.24 15.56 20.31
C ALA A 4 -19.16 16.70 19.84
N LYS A 5 -19.07 17.89 20.47
CA LYS A 5 -19.87 19.08 20.16
C LYS A 5 -19.03 20.23 19.59
N LEU A 6 -17.79 19.97 19.19
CA LEU A 6 -16.87 20.98 18.66
C LEU A 6 -16.59 20.68 17.19
N ASP A 7 -16.44 21.72 16.39
CA ASP A 7 -16.00 21.59 15.00
C ASP A 7 -14.60 20.96 14.94
N PHE A 8 -14.35 20.18 13.89
CA PHE A 8 -13.04 19.55 13.67
C PHE A 8 -11.94 20.62 13.61
N GLY A 9 -10.83 20.39 14.33
CA GLY A 9 -9.73 21.35 14.41
C GLY A 9 -9.86 22.40 15.52
N THR A 10 -10.97 22.42 16.27
CA THR A 10 -11.13 23.36 17.39
C THR A 10 -10.12 23.07 18.51
N LEU A 11 -9.22 24.02 18.77
CA LEU A 11 -8.31 24.00 19.92
C LEU A 11 -8.74 25.07 20.92
N ARG A 12 -9.18 24.66 22.12
CA ARG A 12 -9.60 25.61 23.16
C ARG A 12 -8.38 26.33 23.75
N ARG A 13 -8.10 27.55 23.28
CA ARG A 13 -7.05 28.45 23.79
C ARG A 13 -7.61 29.23 25.00
N GLY A 14 -6.88 29.29 26.11
CA GLY A 14 -7.28 30.02 27.33
C GLY A 14 -7.90 29.20 28.48
N ARG A 15 -7.91 27.86 28.36
CA ARG A 15 -8.32 26.93 29.44
C ARG A 15 -7.10 26.26 30.08
N SER A 16 -7.31 25.38 31.05
CA SER A 16 -6.23 24.68 31.76
C SER A 16 -5.28 23.95 30.79
N LYS A 17 -3.97 23.91 31.14
CA LYS A 17 -2.93 23.24 30.32
C LYS A 17 -3.30 21.78 29.99
N ARG A 18 -4.00 21.09 30.90
CA ARG A 18 -4.49 19.72 30.72
C ARG A 18 -5.54 19.61 29.61
N LEU A 19 -6.50 20.53 29.55
CA LEU A 19 -7.54 20.51 28.51
C LEU A 19 -6.94 20.77 27.13
N GLY A 20 -6.07 21.77 27.01
CA GLY A 20 -5.40 22.05 25.74
C GLY A 20 -4.50 20.91 25.25
N TRP A 21 -3.93 20.12 26.17
CA TRP A 21 -3.16 18.93 25.80
C TRP A 21 -4.05 17.77 25.33
N LEU A 22 -5.18 17.52 26.00
CA LEU A 22 -6.21 16.56 25.54
C LEU A 22 -6.76 16.93 24.16
N ASP A 23 -7.00 18.23 23.91
CA ASP A 23 -7.51 18.70 22.62
C ASP A 23 -6.50 18.43 21.50
N ARG A 24 -5.21 18.72 21.71
CA ARG A 24 -4.14 18.41 20.76
C ARG A 24 -3.96 16.92 20.54
N HIS A 25 -4.01 16.11 21.60
CA HIS A 25 -3.92 14.65 21.48
C HIS A 25 -5.05 14.08 20.63
N ASN A 26 -6.30 14.51 20.86
CA ASN A 26 -7.45 14.04 20.09
C ASN A 26 -7.37 14.48 18.62
N LEU A 27 -7.01 15.74 18.36
CA LEU A 27 -6.89 16.25 16.99
C LEU A 27 -5.79 15.52 16.21
N LEU A 28 -4.58 15.47 16.77
CA LEU A 28 -3.47 14.74 16.15
C LEU A 28 -3.82 13.26 15.99
N GLY A 29 -4.49 12.67 17.00
CA GLY A 29 -4.92 11.28 16.97
C GLY A 29 -5.85 10.94 15.82
N ILE A 30 -6.86 11.77 15.53
CA ILE A 30 -7.77 11.53 14.39
C ILE A 30 -7.01 11.62 13.06
N VAL A 31 -6.15 12.64 12.91
CA VAL A 31 -5.36 12.83 11.69
C VAL A 31 -4.40 11.66 11.47
N THR A 32 -3.64 11.26 12.50
CA THR A 32 -2.71 10.13 12.41
C THR A 32 -3.45 8.82 12.24
N LEU A 33 -4.65 8.66 12.79
CA LEU A 33 -5.46 7.45 12.60
C LEU A 33 -5.93 7.31 11.16
N ALA A 34 -6.39 8.40 10.53
CA ALA A 34 -6.76 8.38 9.11
C ALA A 34 -5.56 7.98 8.22
N TRP A 35 -4.40 8.58 8.47
CA TRP A 35 -3.16 8.23 7.78
C TRP A 35 -2.75 6.76 8.04
N ALA A 36 -2.74 6.32 9.30
CA ALA A 36 -2.42 4.95 9.68
C ALA A 36 -3.41 3.93 9.09
N SER A 37 -4.67 4.31 8.86
CA SER A 37 -5.64 3.46 8.17
C SER A 37 -5.25 3.23 6.70
N VAL A 38 -4.80 4.29 6.01
CA VAL A 38 -4.29 4.17 4.64
C VAL A 38 -3.06 3.25 4.61
N VAL A 39 -2.11 3.45 5.51
CA VAL A 39 -0.91 2.60 5.64
C VAL A 39 -1.30 1.16 5.96
N GLY A 40 -2.25 0.94 6.87
CA GLY A 40 -2.75 -0.38 7.25
C GLY A 40 -3.41 -1.12 6.08
N VAL A 41 -4.36 -0.48 5.39
CA VAL A 41 -5.05 -1.08 4.23
C VAL A 41 -4.07 -1.41 3.12
N THR A 42 -3.17 -0.49 2.79
CA THR A 42 -2.14 -0.73 1.75
C THR A 42 -1.15 -1.82 2.16
N GLY A 43 -0.80 -1.92 3.45
CA GLY A 43 0.01 -2.99 4.00
C GLY A 43 -0.68 -4.36 3.88
N THR A 44 -1.97 -4.44 4.22
CA THR A 44 -2.77 -5.65 4.04
C THR A 44 -2.81 -6.09 2.58
N ILE A 45 -3.02 -5.17 1.63
CA ILE A 45 -2.97 -5.49 0.19
C ILE A 45 -1.60 -6.06 -0.18
N ASN A 46 -0.50 -5.49 0.32
CA ASN A 46 0.85 -6.00 0.05
C ASN A 46 1.05 -7.45 0.52
N THR A 47 0.41 -7.86 1.63
CA THR A 47 0.50 -9.26 2.09
C THR A 47 -0.16 -10.26 1.13
N PHE A 48 -1.07 -9.80 0.26
CA PHE A 48 -1.74 -10.63 -0.73
C PHE A 48 -1.02 -10.69 -2.09
N VAL A 49 0.22 -10.20 -2.20
CA VAL A 49 0.96 -10.16 -3.47
C VAL A 49 1.04 -11.53 -4.16
N VAL A 50 1.31 -12.60 -3.40
CA VAL A 50 1.43 -13.96 -3.92
C VAL A 50 0.10 -14.49 -4.47
N PRO A 51 -1.01 -14.54 -3.70
CA PRO A 51 -2.28 -15.03 -4.23
C PRO A 51 -2.85 -14.15 -5.35
N ILE A 52 -2.70 -12.82 -5.27
CA ILE A 52 -3.14 -11.90 -6.33
C ILE A 52 -2.39 -12.17 -7.64
N THR A 53 -1.06 -12.32 -7.57
CA THR A 53 -0.25 -12.65 -8.74
C THR A 53 -0.60 -14.04 -9.28
N GLY A 54 -0.87 -15.01 -8.41
CA GLY A 54 -1.33 -16.35 -8.79
C GLY A 54 -2.64 -16.33 -9.59
N ILE A 55 -3.64 -15.59 -9.12
CA ILE A 55 -4.93 -15.40 -9.80
C ILE A 55 -4.72 -14.74 -11.17
N TRP A 56 -3.87 -13.71 -11.24
CA TRP A 56 -3.54 -13.05 -12.50
C TRP A 56 -2.88 -14.02 -13.50
N LYS A 57 -1.90 -14.82 -13.07
CA LYS A 57 -1.26 -15.81 -13.94
C LYS A 57 -2.25 -16.87 -14.43
N ALA A 58 -3.09 -17.38 -13.54
CA ALA A 58 -4.05 -18.42 -13.85
C ALA A 58 -5.10 -17.98 -14.88
N ASN A 59 -5.47 -16.69 -14.87
CA ASN A 59 -6.53 -16.18 -15.75
C ASN A 59 -5.97 -15.43 -16.97
N GLY A 60 -5.05 -14.49 -16.75
CA GLY A 60 -4.54 -13.59 -17.78
C GLY A 60 -3.48 -14.20 -18.68
N LEU A 61 -2.84 -15.29 -18.25
CA LEU A 61 -1.82 -16.01 -19.02
C LEU A 61 -2.25 -17.44 -19.35
N ALA A 62 -3.51 -17.82 -19.11
CA ALA A 62 -3.98 -19.19 -19.29
C ALA A 62 -3.71 -19.71 -20.70
N GLU A 63 -4.05 -18.92 -21.72
CA GLU A 63 -3.87 -19.29 -23.14
C GLU A 63 -2.38 -19.39 -23.51
N ILE A 64 -1.57 -18.46 -22.99
CA ILE A 64 -0.12 -18.44 -23.20
C ILE A 64 0.50 -19.69 -22.56
N ILE A 65 0.19 -19.98 -21.29
CA ILE A 65 0.69 -21.14 -20.54
C ILE A 65 0.20 -22.45 -21.17
N ALA A 66 -1.05 -22.51 -21.65
CA ALA A 66 -1.57 -23.70 -22.31
C ALA A 66 -0.81 -24.05 -23.61
N SER A 67 -0.24 -23.05 -24.29
CA SER A 67 0.60 -23.27 -25.47
C SER A 67 1.98 -23.86 -25.11
N GLU A 68 2.45 -23.68 -23.87
CA GLU A 68 3.79 -24.06 -23.39
C GLU A 68 3.97 -25.56 -23.12
N ALA A 69 2.90 -26.26 -22.73
CA ALA A 69 2.95 -27.63 -22.22
C ALA A 69 3.51 -28.68 -23.22
N ARG A 70 3.86 -28.25 -24.45
CA ARG A 70 4.23 -29.12 -25.56
C ARG A 70 5.68 -28.99 -26.02
N THR A 71 6.46 -28.02 -25.53
CA THR A 71 7.80 -27.75 -26.10
C THR A 71 8.81 -27.44 -25.00
N PRO A 72 9.90 -28.20 -24.82
CA PRO A 72 10.96 -27.84 -23.87
C PRO A 72 11.68 -26.55 -24.28
N LEU A 73 12.16 -25.78 -23.30
CA LEU A 73 12.98 -24.59 -23.58
C LEU A 73 14.28 -24.99 -24.30
N PRO A 74 14.62 -24.38 -25.44
CA PRO A 74 15.86 -24.69 -26.15
C PRO A 74 17.10 -24.23 -25.37
N ALA A 75 18.23 -24.89 -25.64
CA ALA A 75 19.52 -24.54 -25.05
C ALA A 75 19.97 -23.11 -25.43
N GLN A 76 19.61 -22.66 -26.63
CA GLN A 76 19.82 -21.30 -27.10
C GLN A 76 18.49 -20.54 -27.08
N ARG A 77 18.46 -19.41 -26.38
CA ARG A 77 17.29 -18.55 -26.29
C ARG A 77 17.35 -17.42 -27.32
N ALA A 78 16.18 -16.91 -27.69
CA ALA A 78 16.04 -15.71 -28.50
C ALA A 78 16.65 -14.47 -27.80
N SER A 79 16.97 -13.46 -28.59
CA SER A 79 17.56 -12.22 -28.09
C SER A 79 16.60 -11.47 -27.16
N VAL A 80 17.08 -11.17 -25.95
CA VAL A 80 16.35 -10.32 -24.98
C VAL A 80 16.11 -8.91 -25.54
N GLN A 81 17.07 -8.39 -26.32
CA GLN A 81 16.91 -7.08 -26.96
C GLN A 81 15.79 -7.12 -28.01
N ALA A 82 15.75 -8.16 -28.84
CA ALA A 82 14.69 -8.31 -29.84
C ALA A 82 13.31 -8.45 -29.18
N ALA A 83 13.23 -9.15 -28.03
CA ALA A 83 12.01 -9.24 -27.24
C ALA A 83 11.57 -7.87 -26.69
N LEU A 84 12.51 -7.09 -26.15
CA LEU A 84 12.25 -5.73 -25.70
C LEU A 84 11.73 -4.85 -26.84
N ASP A 85 12.41 -4.88 -27.99
CA ASP A 85 12.03 -4.09 -29.16
C ASP A 85 10.65 -4.49 -29.69
N ALA A 86 10.30 -5.79 -29.63
CA ALA A 86 8.99 -6.29 -30.03
C ALA A 86 7.87 -5.73 -29.17
N VAL A 87 8.03 -5.76 -27.85
CA VAL A 87 7.02 -5.25 -26.92
C VAL A 87 6.94 -3.72 -26.96
N GLN A 88 8.09 -3.04 -27.09
CA GLN A 88 8.14 -1.58 -27.16
C GLN A 88 7.46 -1.03 -28.42
N ARG A 89 7.44 -1.78 -29.52
CA ARG A 89 6.71 -1.40 -30.75
C ARG A 89 5.19 -1.35 -30.57
N GLU A 90 4.62 -2.17 -29.69
CA GLU A 90 3.18 -2.15 -29.37
C GLU A 90 2.79 -0.96 -28.47
N ALA A 91 3.74 -0.43 -27.70
CA ALA A 91 3.49 0.69 -26.78
C ALA A 91 4.66 1.69 -26.78
N PRO A 92 4.88 2.43 -27.89
CA PRO A 92 6.04 3.31 -28.06
C PRO A 92 6.10 4.46 -27.03
N GLU A 93 4.94 4.87 -26.51
CA GLU A 93 4.81 5.93 -25.50
C GLU A 93 5.14 5.48 -24.06
N MET A 94 5.30 4.17 -23.84
CA MET A 94 5.65 3.60 -22.54
C MET A 94 7.16 3.41 -22.41
N LYS A 95 7.68 3.28 -21.18
CA LYS A 95 9.11 3.10 -20.92
C LYS A 95 9.37 1.70 -20.37
N PRO A 96 10.46 1.01 -20.77
CA PRO A 96 10.86 -0.24 -20.15
C PRO A 96 11.08 -0.05 -18.64
N GLN A 97 10.57 -0.98 -17.84
CA GLN A 97 10.80 -1.01 -16.39
C GLN A 97 11.70 -2.17 -15.99
N PHE A 98 11.33 -3.40 -16.37
CA PHE A 98 12.13 -4.60 -16.11
C PHE A 98 11.72 -5.73 -17.06
N ILE A 99 12.55 -6.76 -17.14
CA ILE A 99 12.28 -7.99 -17.90
C ILE A 99 12.35 -9.16 -16.92
N ALA A 100 11.27 -9.94 -16.84
CA ALA A 100 11.19 -11.17 -16.08
C ALA A 100 11.53 -12.36 -17.00
N PHE A 101 12.54 -13.13 -16.60
CA PHE A 101 12.98 -14.30 -17.35
C PHE A 101 12.02 -15.49 -17.16
N PRO A 102 12.03 -16.47 -18.08
CA PRO A 102 11.22 -17.66 -17.94
C PRO A 102 11.40 -18.34 -16.58
N GLY A 103 10.29 -18.72 -15.94
CA GLY A 103 10.25 -19.44 -14.66
C GLY A 103 10.20 -18.57 -13.40
N VAL A 104 10.31 -17.25 -13.48
CA VAL A 104 10.19 -16.36 -12.31
C VAL A 104 8.73 -15.95 -12.03
N VAL A 105 8.49 -15.36 -10.85
CA VAL A 105 7.15 -15.00 -10.34
C VAL A 105 6.28 -14.28 -11.38
N PHE A 106 6.86 -13.31 -12.11
CA PHE A 106 6.16 -12.47 -13.08
C PHE A 106 6.20 -12.97 -14.53
N SER A 107 6.69 -14.18 -14.77
CA SER A 107 6.67 -14.80 -16.10
C SER A 107 6.08 -16.22 -16.06
N SER A 108 5.83 -16.76 -17.24
CA SER A 108 5.52 -18.17 -17.46
C SER A 108 6.82 -19.00 -17.58
N HIS A 109 6.71 -20.29 -17.89
CA HIS A 109 7.90 -21.15 -18.00
C HIS A 109 8.66 -20.96 -19.32
N HIS A 110 8.06 -20.36 -20.35
CA HIS A 110 8.67 -20.21 -21.67
C HIS A 110 8.89 -18.77 -22.14
N HIS A 111 8.35 -17.77 -21.44
CA HIS A 111 8.37 -16.40 -21.95
C HIS A 111 9.38 -15.48 -21.24
N TYR A 112 9.93 -14.55 -22.02
CA TYR A 112 10.35 -13.27 -21.48
C TYR A 112 9.10 -12.43 -21.26
N ALA A 113 8.87 -11.99 -20.03
CA ALA A 113 7.83 -11.01 -19.73
C ALA A 113 8.48 -9.62 -19.61
N VAL A 114 8.29 -8.78 -20.63
CA VAL A 114 8.80 -7.42 -20.71
C VAL A 114 7.75 -6.47 -20.12
N PHE A 115 8.08 -5.82 -19.01
CA PHE A 115 7.18 -4.89 -18.34
C PHE A 115 7.50 -3.46 -18.74
N LEU A 116 6.55 -2.83 -19.44
CA LEU A 116 6.57 -1.40 -19.71
C LEU A 116 5.78 -0.65 -18.64
N ARG A 117 6.16 0.60 -18.37
CA ARG A 117 5.43 1.52 -17.48
C ARG A 117 5.08 2.81 -18.19
N GLY A 118 4.02 3.49 -17.77
CA GLY A 118 3.66 4.78 -18.35
C GLY A 118 4.74 5.85 -18.16
N ALA A 119 4.86 6.77 -19.13
CA ALA A 119 5.94 7.76 -19.16
C ALA A 119 5.73 8.98 -18.24
N THR A 120 4.51 9.21 -17.74
CA THR A 120 4.19 10.34 -16.84
C THR A 120 4.24 9.93 -15.36
N PRO A 121 4.38 10.88 -14.42
CA PRO A 121 4.30 10.58 -12.98
C PRO A 121 3.03 9.83 -12.60
N LEU A 122 1.88 10.23 -13.15
CA LEU A 122 0.57 9.63 -12.87
C LEU A 122 0.48 8.18 -13.34
N THR A 123 1.02 7.88 -14.52
CA THR A 123 0.97 6.54 -15.14
C THR A 123 2.18 5.67 -14.81
N SER A 124 3.15 6.17 -14.03
CA SER A 124 4.44 5.52 -13.79
C SER A 124 4.36 4.16 -13.07
N LYS A 125 3.20 3.85 -12.48
CA LYS A 125 2.90 2.60 -11.78
C LYS A 125 1.94 1.69 -12.54
N MET A 126 1.43 2.14 -13.69
CA MET A 126 0.62 1.33 -14.58
C MET A 126 1.55 0.50 -15.46
N LEU A 127 1.49 -0.82 -15.27
CA LEU A 127 2.35 -1.75 -15.99
C LEU A 127 1.61 -2.42 -17.14
N LEU A 128 2.32 -2.55 -18.25
CA LEU A 128 1.90 -3.29 -19.42
C LEU A 128 2.93 -4.39 -19.70
N PRO A 129 2.64 -5.65 -19.30
CA PRO A 129 3.48 -6.79 -19.65
C PRO A 129 3.24 -7.24 -21.09
N GLY A 130 4.32 -7.41 -21.84
CA GLY A 130 4.36 -8.16 -23.09
C GLY A 130 5.11 -9.48 -22.91
N PHE A 131 4.55 -10.56 -23.45
CA PHE A 131 5.07 -11.91 -23.34
C PHE A 131 5.67 -12.33 -24.67
N VAL A 132 6.98 -12.56 -24.68
CA VAL A 132 7.73 -12.99 -25.86
C VAL A 132 8.24 -14.40 -25.63
N ASP A 133 7.93 -15.32 -26.52
CA ASP A 133 8.40 -16.70 -26.46
C ASP A 133 9.93 -16.72 -26.51
N ALA A 134 10.57 -17.27 -25.48
CA ALA A 134 12.03 -17.23 -25.33
C ALA A 134 12.77 -18.18 -26.29
N ALA A 135 12.07 -19.08 -26.99
CA ALA A 135 12.65 -19.97 -27.98
C ALA A 135 12.70 -19.31 -29.37
N THR A 136 11.60 -18.68 -29.76
CA THR A 136 11.38 -18.17 -31.12
C THR A 136 11.57 -16.66 -31.23
N GLY A 137 11.46 -15.92 -30.12
CA GLY A 137 11.44 -14.46 -30.12
C GLY A 137 10.13 -13.84 -30.61
N ARG A 138 9.08 -14.66 -30.80
CA ARG A 138 7.76 -14.19 -31.20
C ARG A 138 7.05 -13.49 -30.04
N LEU A 139 6.44 -12.35 -30.31
CA LEU A 139 5.54 -11.69 -29.37
C LEU A 139 4.20 -12.42 -29.37
N ASP A 140 3.83 -12.98 -28.23
CA ASP A 140 2.65 -13.83 -28.07
C ASP A 140 1.45 -13.03 -27.59
N ALA A 141 1.67 -12.11 -26.64
CA ALA A 141 0.62 -11.25 -26.14
C ALA A 141 1.16 -9.98 -25.49
N VAL A 142 0.34 -8.93 -25.49
CA VAL A 142 0.50 -7.75 -24.64
C VAL A 142 -0.80 -7.60 -23.85
N VAL A 143 -0.72 -7.84 -22.54
CA VAL A 143 -1.93 -7.98 -21.70
C VAL A 143 -1.94 -6.89 -20.65
N PRO A 144 -2.90 -5.96 -20.65
CA PRO A 144 -2.97 -4.94 -19.62
C PRO A 144 -3.20 -5.57 -18.24
N MET A 145 -2.57 -4.98 -17.22
CA MET A 145 -2.78 -5.44 -15.85
C MET A 145 -4.23 -5.19 -15.42
N PRO A 146 -4.93 -6.20 -14.86
CA PRO A 146 -6.27 -6.01 -14.33
C PRO A 146 -6.25 -5.05 -13.14
N TRP A 147 -7.40 -4.44 -12.84
CA TRP A 147 -7.51 -3.39 -11.82
C TRP A 147 -6.99 -3.80 -10.44
N TYR A 148 -7.13 -5.08 -10.06
CA TYR A 148 -6.66 -5.59 -8.78
C TYR A 148 -5.13 -5.69 -8.71
N MET A 149 -4.47 -5.98 -9.83
CA MET A 149 -3.00 -5.92 -9.95
C MET A 149 -2.53 -4.47 -9.89
N GLN A 150 -3.25 -3.55 -10.55
CA GLN A 150 -2.94 -2.12 -10.48
C GLN A 150 -3.09 -1.58 -9.05
N ALA A 151 -4.14 -1.98 -8.33
CA ALA A 151 -4.36 -1.62 -6.93
C ALA A 151 -3.20 -2.11 -6.05
N MET A 152 -2.73 -3.34 -6.25
CA MET A 152 -1.55 -3.88 -5.58
C MET A 152 -0.27 -3.09 -5.88
N LEU A 153 -0.02 -2.77 -7.15
CA LEU A 153 1.14 -1.99 -7.61
C LEU A 153 1.12 -0.54 -7.12
N LEU A 154 -0.07 0.01 -6.82
CA LEU A 154 -0.25 1.33 -6.21
C LEU A 154 -0.16 1.28 -4.68
N ALA A 155 -0.67 0.22 -4.05
CA ALA A 155 -0.63 0.04 -2.61
C ALA A 155 0.81 0.03 -2.09
N GLN A 156 1.73 -0.64 -2.79
CA GLN A 156 3.12 -0.73 -2.38
C GLN A 156 3.82 0.64 -2.24
N PRO A 157 3.90 1.51 -3.27
CA PRO A 157 4.52 2.82 -3.13
C PRO A 157 3.76 3.75 -2.20
N LEU A 158 2.44 3.57 -2.02
CA LEU A 158 1.68 4.37 -1.07
C LEU A 158 1.99 3.96 0.39
N HIS A 159 2.05 2.66 0.68
CA HIS A 159 2.44 2.14 1.99
C HIS A 159 3.82 2.66 2.42
N PHE A 160 4.80 2.58 1.52
CA PHE A 160 6.18 2.99 1.78
C PHE A 160 6.45 4.50 1.57
N GLY A 161 5.45 5.31 1.18
CA GLY A 161 5.65 6.73 0.89
C GLY A 161 6.55 7.03 -0.32
N ASN A 162 6.76 6.05 -1.22
CA ASN A 162 7.62 6.15 -2.40
C ASN A 162 6.90 6.66 -3.66
N TYR A 163 5.64 7.11 -3.54
CA TYR A 163 4.86 7.60 -4.68
C TYR A 163 5.32 8.98 -5.18
N GLY A 164 5.46 9.95 -4.29
CA GLY A 164 5.82 11.34 -4.62
C GLY A 164 7.30 11.68 -4.41
N GLY A 165 8.20 10.69 -4.40
CA GLY A 165 9.63 10.90 -4.17
C GLY A 165 9.94 11.45 -2.78
N LEU A 166 10.91 12.37 -2.68
CA LEU A 166 11.42 12.88 -1.40
C LEU A 166 10.35 13.65 -0.59
N ALA A 167 9.52 14.44 -1.26
CA ALA A 167 8.47 15.21 -0.59
C ALA A 167 7.49 14.28 0.17
N MET A 168 7.08 13.19 -0.47
CA MET A 168 6.21 12.19 0.14
C MET A 168 6.86 11.51 1.34
N LYS A 169 8.15 11.18 1.24
CA LYS A 169 8.93 10.61 2.36
C LYS A 169 8.99 11.53 3.56
N ILE A 170 9.17 12.84 3.34
CA ILE A 170 9.17 13.83 4.42
C ILE A 170 7.80 13.88 5.10
N ILE A 171 6.72 13.90 4.32
CA ILE A 171 5.35 13.87 4.87
C ILE A 171 5.12 12.58 5.68
N TRP A 172 5.55 11.42 5.17
CA TRP A 172 5.45 10.14 5.89
C TRP A 172 6.23 10.17 7.20
N ALA A 173 7.49 10.65 7.19
CA ALA A 173 8.31 10.76 8.40
C ALA A 173 7.67 11.68 9.45
N ILE A 174 7.03 12.78 9.02
CA ILE A 174 6.29 13.65 9.94
C ILE A 174 5.11 12.89 10.56
N PHE A 175 4.31 12.18 9.76
CA PHE A 175 3.19 11.39 10.28
C PHE A 175 3.64 10.25 11.20
N ASP A 176 4.78 9.62 10.92
CA ASP A 176 5.40 8.63 11.81
C ASP A 176 5.73 9.24 13.16
N ILE A 177 6.42 10.38 13.18
CA ILE A 177 6.76 11.10 14.42
C ILE A 177 5.50 11.51 15.18
N LEU A 178 4.50 12.06 14.49
CA LEU A 178 3.22 12.43 15.11
C LEU A 178 2.51 11.21 15.69
N THR A 179 2.54 10.07 15.00
CA THR A 179 1.96 8.81 15.48
C THR A 179 2.67 8.34 16.74
N ILE A 180 4.00 8.37 16.79
CA ILE A 180 4.78 8.05 18.00
C ILE A 180 4.39 8.98 19.16
N ILE A 181 4.28 10.29 18.91
CA ILE A 181 3.86 11.27 19.92
C ILE A 181 2.44 10.96 20.43
N VAL A 182 1.50 10.66 19.53
CA VAL A 182 0.12 10.31 19.89
C VAL A 182 0.08 9.02 20.70
N LEU A 183 0.78 7.96 20.28
CA LEU A 183 0.84 6.69 21.01
C LEU A 183 1.46 6.87 22.40
N GLY A 184 2.59 7.57 22.49
CA GLY A 184 3.25 7.86 23.76
C GLY A 184 2.40 8.71 24.70
N SER A 185 1.74 9.75 24.17
CA SER A 185 0.82 10.58 24.95
C SER A 185 -0.45 9.83 25.38
N GLY A 186 -0.96 8.93 24.53
CA GLY A 186 -2.08 8.04 24.85
C GLY A 186 -1.74 7.05 25.96
N LEU A 187 -0.56 6.41 25.90
CA LEU A 187 -0.07 5.53 26.95
C LEU A 187 0.10 6.28 28.28
N TYR A 188 0.71 7.47 28.23
CA TYR A 188 0.87 8.30 29.41
C TYR A 188 -0.47 8.77 30.00
N LEU A 189 -1.44 9.14 29.17
CA LEU A 189 -2.82 9.45 29.60
C LEU A 189 -3.49 8.24 30.25
N TRP A 190 -3.29 7.07 29.69
CA TRP A 190 -3.83 5.81 30.19
C TRP A 190 -3.24 5.45 31.56
N LEU A 191 -1.91 5.52 31.72
CA LEU A 191 -1.22 5.27 33.00
C LEU A 191 -1.56 6.29 34.08
N ARG A 192 -1.73 7.57 33.71
CA ARG A 192 -2.10 8.64 34.65
C ARG A 192 -3.58 8.67 35.01
N ARG A 193 -4.38 7.76 34.47
CA ARG A 193 -5.81 7.66 34.78
C ARG A 193 -6.02 7.12 36.20
N ARG A 194 -5.82 7.96 37.22
CA ARG A 194 -6.33 7.73 38.58
C ARG A 194 -7.79 8.19 38.63
N GLY A 195 -8.72 7.34 39.07
CA GLY A 195 -10.11 7.74 39.26
C GLY A 195 -10.95 7.69 37.97
N GLY A 196 -11.10 6.52 37.34
CA GLY A 196 -12.05 6.37 36.22
C GLY A 196 -13.50 6.71 36.62
N PRO A 197 -14.44 6.84 35.67
CA PRO A 197 -15.86 7.01 36.00
C PRO A 197 -16.39 5.92 36.93
N SER A 198 -15.77 4.74 36.89
CA SER A 198 -15.98 3.64 37.83
C SER A 198 -15.56 4.00 39.26
N ASP A 199 -14.38 4.58 39.49
CA ASP A 199 -13.95 5.04 40.81
C ASP A 199 -14.80 6.20 41.34
N GLN A 200 -15.25 7.10 40.46
CA GLN A 200 -16.18 8.16 40.85
C GLN A 200 -17.55 7.60 41.23
N ARG A 201 -18.10 6.66 40.47
CA ARG A 201 -19.35 5.97 40.83
C ARG A 201 -19.21 5.14 42.09
N VAL A 202 -18.09 4.44 42.28
CA VAL A 202 -17.79 3.70 43.50
C VAL A 202 -17.72 4.65 44.69
N ARG A 203 -17.06 5.82 44.54
CA ARG A 203 -17.07 6.85 45.59
C ARG A 203 -18.48 7.42 45.84
N GLU A 204 -19.26 7.70 44.82
CA GLU A 204 -20.65 8.16 45.00
C GLU A 204 -21.51 7.13 45.73
N VAL A 205 -21.38 5.84 45.39
CA VAL A 205 -22.11 4.76 46.07
C VAL A 205 -21.63 4.58 47.51
N VAL A 206 -20.33 4.64 47.77
CA VAL A 206 -19.76 4.53 49.12
C VAL A 206 -20.20 5.73 49.98
N MET A 207 -20.11 6.96 49.46
CA MET A 207 -20.56 8.17 50.16
C MET A 207 -22.08 8.18 50.38
N ALA A 208 -22.88 7.61 49.46
CA ALA A 208 -24.32 7.48 49.65
C ALA A 208 -24.69 6.44 50.71
N GLY A 209 -23.87 5.41 50.91
CA GLY A 209 -24.06 4.39 51.95
C GLY A 209 -23.61 4.82 53.35
N GLU A 210 -22.73 5.81 53.47
CA GLU A 210 -22.28 6.35 54.78
C GLU A 210 -23.25 7.39 55.38
N ILE A 211 -24.19 7.91 54.58
CA ILE A 211 -25.16 8.95 54.98
C ILE A 211 -26.54 8.33 55.36
N ALA A 212 -26.73 7.03 55.12
CA ALA A 212 -27.96 6.28 55.44
C ALA A 212 -27.81 5.48 56.75
#